data_AF-A0A348NLY8-F1
#
_entry.id   AF-A0A348NLY8-F1
#
_cell.length_a   1.000
_cell.length_b   1.000
_cell.length_c   1.000
_cell.angle_alpha   90.00
_cell.angle_beta   90.00
_cell.angle_gamma   90.00
#
_symmetry.space_group_name_H-M   'P 1'
#
loop_
_entity.id
_entity.type
_entity.pdbx_description
1 polymer ?
#
loop_
_entity_poly.entity_id
_entity_poly.type
_entity_poly.pdbx_seq_one_letter_code
_entity_poly.pdbx_strand_id
1 'polypeptide(L)'
;MECEMAAHHLKQCYCFKGGEALHNERGTAPGLIYKQGEKLLIMLPGPTHELEPMFEKQVLPQLRQHGLIGEGDAYVQVRTCGLGESAVEQMMQPIIDRHSAVAVAYCVHYGMVDVRLACRDGSLDIAELKLIAQEA
;
A
#
# COMPACT_ATOMS: atom_id res chain seq x y z
N MET A 1 -19.24 29.31 -23.83
CA MET A 1 -19.09 29.84 -22.46
C MET A 1 -17.70 29.44 -22.01
N GLU A 2 -16.74 30.37 -22.07
CA GLU A 2 -15.39 30.12 -21.58
C GLU A 2 -15.42 30.27 -20.06
N CYS A 3 -15.11 29.17 -19.35
CA CYS A 3 -14.97 29.21 -17.90
C CYS A 3 -13.56 29.72 -17.60
N GLU A 4 -13.45 30.94 -17.09
CA GLU A 4 -12.17 31.56 -16.78
C GLU A 4 -11.53 30.87 -15.56
N MET A 5 -10.25 30.49 -15.68
CA MET A 5 -9.55 29.78 -14.63
C MET A 5 -9.16 30.73 -13.49
N ALA A 6 -9.53 30.38 -12.26
CA ALA A 6 -9.14 31.17 -11.09
C ALA A 6 -7.61 31.25 -10.93
N ALA A 7 -7.07 32.45 -10.68
CA ALA A 7 -5.63 32.70 -10.65
C ALA A 7 -4.85 31.82 -9.65
N HIS A 8 -5.48 31.37 -8.57
CA HIS A 8 -4.82 30.51 -7.59
C HIS A 8 -4.51 29.10 -8.13
N HIS A 9 -5.24 28.62 -9.15
CA HIS A 9 -4.96 27.35 -9.81
C HIS A 9 -3.64 27.36 -10.60
N LEU A 10 -3.14 28.53 -11.01
CA LEU A 10 -1.84 28.64 -11.70
C LEU A 10 -0.68 28.08 -10.87
N LYS A 11 -0.79 28.10 -9.52
CA LYS A 11 0.21 27.54 -8.62
C LYS A 11 0.35 26.01 -8.76
N GLN A 12 -0.69 25.33 -9.25
CA GLN A 12 -0.66 23.88 -9.51
C GLN A 12 0.24 23.52 -10.71
N CYS A 13 0.62 24.51 -11.53
CA CYS A 13 1.53 24.32 -12.67
C CYS A 13 3.01 24.35 -12.28
N TYR A 14 3.35 24.64 -11.01
CA TYR A 14 4.73 24.61 -10.56
C TYR A 14 5.24 23.17 -10.44
N CYS A 15 6.39 22.92 -11.05
CA CYS A 15 7.10 21.65 -11.00
C CYS A 15 8.56 21.90 -10.62
N PHE A 16 9.19 20.92 -9.96
CA PHE A 16 10.61 20.98 -9.65
C PHE A 16 11.44 20.95 -10.94
N LYS A 17 12.57 21.65 -10.94
CA LYS A 17 13.53 21.56 -12.05
C LYS A 17 14.07 20.11 -12.12
N GLY A 18 13.80 19.44 -13.24
CA GLY A 18 14.14 18.02 -13.41
C GLY A 18 13.18 17.05 -12.73
N GLY A 19 12.04 17.54 -12.21
CA GLY A 19 10.92 16.71 -11.78
C GLY A 19 9.98 16.38 -12.94
N GLU A 20 9.16 15.36 -12.73
CA GLU A 20 8.13 14.90 -13.64
C GLU A 20 6.74 15.20 -13.04
N ALA A 21 5.82 15.68 -13.87
CA ALA A 21 4.42 15.87 -13.47
C ALA A 21 3.59 14.63 -13.86
N LEU A 22 2.84 14.10 -12.90
CA LEU A 22 1.89 13.01 -13.11
C LEU A 22 0.53 13.58 -13.50
N HIS A 23 -0.06 13.01 -14.54
CA HIS A 23 -1.37 13.44 -15.02
C HIS A 23 -2.45 13.06 -14.00
N ASN A 24 -3.30 14.02 -13.62
CA ASN A 24 -4.47 13.77 -12.79
C ASN A 24 -5.71 13.70 -13.68
N GLU A 25 -6.25 12.50 -13.87
CA GLU A 25 -7.46 12.27 -14.69
C GLU A 25 -8.75 12.75 -14.01
N ARG A 26 -8.73 13.00 -12.69
CA ARG A 26 -9.93 13.23 -11.86
C ARG A 26 -9.92 14.56 -11.10
N GLY A 27 -8.90 15.38 -11.32
CA GLY A 27 -8.76 16.69 -10.70
C GLY A 27 -7.77 17.56 -11.45
N THR A 28 -7.58 18.79 -10.96
CA THR A 28 -6.73 19.78 -11.64
C THR A 28 -5.28 19.73 -11.17
N ALA A 29 -5.02 19.27 -9.94
CA ALA A 29 -3.69 19.25 -9.35
C ALA A 29 -2.90 18.03 -9.85
N PRO A 30 -1.80 18.19 -10.61
CA PRO A 30 -0.97 17.07 -11.00
C PRO A 30 -0.23 16.51 -9.78
N GLY A 31 0.13 15.22 -9.84
CA GLY A 31 1.15 14.68 -8.95
C GLY A 31 2.54 15.14 -9.39
N LEU A 32 3.54 15.04 -8.51
CA LEU A 32 4.92 15.37 -8.85
C LEU A 32 5.84 14.24 -8.42
N ILE A 33 6.80 13.89 -9.26
CA ILE A 33 7.87 12.96 -8.95
C ILE A 33 9.21 13.66 -9.09
N TYR A 34 10.08 13.48 -8.11
CA TYR A 34 11.42 14.01 -8.13
C TYR A 34 12.41 12.96 -7.61
N LYS A 35 13.44 12.70 -8.39
CA LYS A 35 14.51 11.76 -8.03
C LYS A 35 15.78 12.52 -7.69
N GLN A 36 16.36 12.22 -6.52
CA GLN A 36 17.64 12.76 -6.08
C GLN A 36 18.54 11.62 -5.59
N GLY A 37 19.50 11.22 -6.43
CA GLY A 37 20.32 10.03 -6.17
C GLY A 37 19.46 8.77 -6.12
N GLU A 38 19.54 8.05 -5.00
CA GLU A 38 18.74 6.83 -4.73
C GLU A 38 17.38 7.14 -4.09
N LYS A 39 17.08 8.41 -3.78
CA LYS A 39 15.83 8.80 -3.15
C LYS A 39 14.80 9.22 -4.20
N LEU A 40 13.57 8.76 -4.00
CA LEU A 40 12.41 9.12 -4.81
C LEU A 40 11.40 9.85 -3.93
N LEU A 41 11.08 11.10 -4.30
CA LEU A 41 10.02 11.90 -3.69
C LEU A 41 8.81 11.88 -4.62
N ILE A 42 7.66 11.49 -4.11
CA ILE A 42 6.39 11.45 -4.84
C ILE A 42 5.36 12.27 -4.07
N MET A 43 4.75 13.25 -4.73
CA MET A 43 3.69 14.10 -4.19
C MET A 43 2.40 13.78 -4.92
N LEU A 44 1.35 13.44 -4.17
CA LEU A 44 0.05 13.04 -4.70
C LEU A 44 -1.04 13.99 -4.23
N PRO A 45 -2.16 14.09 -4.98
CA PRO A 45 -3.32 14.86 -4.55
C PRO A 45 -3.90 14.28 -3.25
N GLY A 46 -4.49 15.14 -2.41
CA GLY A 46 -5.08 14.73 -1.14
C GLY A 46 -6.36 13.88 -1.28
N PRO A 47 -7.30 14.23 -2.17
CA PRO A 47 -8.54 13.46 -2.30
C PRO A 47 -8.30 12.04 -2.80
N THR A 48 -8.82 11.06 -2.04
CA THR A 48 -8.64 9.62 -2.31
C THR A 48 -9.02 9.21 -3.73
N HIS A 49 -10.12 9.74 -4.25
CA HIS A 49 -10.61 9.43 -5.60
C HIS A 49 -9.67 9.90 -6.71
N GLU A 50 -8.82 10.91 -6.46
CA GLU A 50 -7.76 11.38 -7.36
C GLU A 50 -6.44 10.63 -7.12
N LEU A 51 -6.12 10.37 -5.85
CA LEU A 51 -4.88 9.73 -5.41
C LEU A 51 -4.77 8.28 -5.88
N GLU A 52 -5.77 7.45 -5.58
CA GLU A 52 -5.75 6.01 -5.86
C GLU A 52 -5.42 5.68 -7.32
N PRO A 53 -6.14 6.21 -8.34
CA PRO A 53 -5.84 5.88 -9.73
C PRO A 53 -4.47 6.41 -10.18
N MET A 54 -4.02 7.55 -9.66
CA MET A 54 -2.70 8.09 -9.97
C MET A 54 -1.60 7.20 -9.38
N PHE A 55 -1.77 6.76 -8.13
CA PHE A 55 -0.84 5.87 -7.47
C PHE A 55 -0.75 4.52 -8.20
N GLU A 56 -1.90 3.90 -8.47
CA GLU A 56 -1.95 2.57 -9.08
C GLU A 56 -1.44 2.55 -10.52
N LYS A 57 -1.84 3.54 -11.34
CA LYS A 57 -1.53 3.56 -12.78
C LYS A 57 -0.16 4.17 -13.09
N GLN A 58 0.32 5.11 -12.28
CA GLN A 58 1.54 5.88 -12.60
C GLN A 58 2.65 5.65 -11.57
N VAL A 59 2.36 5.63 -10.28
CA VAL A 59 3.41 5.49 -9.24
C VAL A 59 3.88 4.05 -9.08
N LEU A 60 2.96 3.09 -8.92
CA LEU A 60 3.31 1.68 -8.72
C LEU A 60 4.22 1.13 -9.83
N PRO A 61 3.96 1.36 -11.13
CA PRO A 61 4.86 0.92 -12.19
C PRO A 61 6.27 1.52 -12.06
N GLN A 62 6.39 2.80 -11.68
CA GLN A 62 7.69 3.43 -11.49
C GLN A 62 8.45 2.83 -10.31
N LEU A 63 7.77 2.54 -9.19
CA LEU A 63 8.39 1.89 -8.03
C LEU A 63 8.91 0.49 -8.39
N ARG A 64 8.14 -0.29 -9.17
CA ARG A 64 8.57 -1.60 -9.68
C ARG A 64 9.78 -1.48 -10.61
N GLN A 65 9.75 -0.55 -11.57
CA GLN A 65 10.87 -0.33 -12.49
C GLN A 65 12.16 0.06 -11.78
N HIS A 66 12.06 0.74 -10.63
CA HIS A 66 13.21 1.10 -9.80
C HIS A 66 13.62 0.01 -8.81
N GLY A 67 12.95 -1.14 -8.78
CA GLY A 67 13.22 -2.21 -7.83
C GLY A 67 12.97 -1.82 -6.37
N LEU A 68 12.16 -0.79 -6.13
CA LEU A 68 11.84 -0.30 -4.77
C LEU A 68 10.76 -1.14 -4.09
N ILE A 69 9.99 -1.90 -4.87
CA ILE A 69 8.97 -2.82 -4.39
C ILE A 69 9.07 -4.14 -5.15
N GLY A 70 8.78 -5.25 -4.46
CA GLY A 70 8.70 -6.57 -5.06
C GLY A 70 7.42 -6.81 -5.86
N GLU A 71 7.33 -7.98 -6.49
CA GLU A 71 6.10 -8.46 -7.10
C GLU A 71 5.27 -9.27 -6.08
N GLY A 72 3.94 -9.17 -6.18
CA GLY A 72 3.01 -9.93 -5.35
C GLY A 72 2.48 -9.21 -4.11
N ASP A 73 1.72 -9.95 -3.31
CA ASP A 73 1.11 -9.46 -2.07
C ASP A 73 2.18 -9.35 -0.96
N ALA A 74 2.02 -8.37 -0.07
CA ALA A 74 2.94 -8.21 1.07
C ALA A 74 2.59 -9.13 2.26
N TYR A 75 1.35 -9.65 2.30
CA TYR A 75 0.84 -10.47 3.38
C TYR A 75 -0.33 -11.33 2.92
N VAL A 76 -0.61 -12.39 3.67
CA VAL A 76 -1.84 -13.19 3.58
C VAL A 76 -2.77 -12.78 4.72
N GLN A 77 -4.06 -12.61 4.43
CA GLN A 77 -5.06 -12.25 5.43
C GLN A 77 -6.03 -13.39 5.70
N VAL A 78 -6.14 -13.79 6.95
CA VAL A 78 -7.21 -14.68 7.46
C VAL A 78 -8.24 -13.81 8.17
N ARG A 79 -9.49 -13.86 7.71
CA ARG A 79 -10.59 -13.11 8.34
C ARG A 79 -11.41 -14.03 9.22
N THR A 80 -11.49 -13.71 10.50
CA THR A 80 -12.33 -14.43 11.47
C THR A 80 -13.61 -13.66 11.76
N CYS A 81 -14.64 -14.35 12.25
CA CYS A 81 -15.88 -13.73 12.70
C CYS A 81 -16.39 -14.37 14.00
N GLY A 82 -17.06 -13.58 14.84
CA GLY A 82 -17.67 -14.07 16.08
C GLY A 82 -16.69 -14.40 17.22
N LEU A 83 -15.39 -14.19 17.01
CA LEU A 83 -14.34 -14.36 18.01
C LEU A 83 -13.74 -13.01 18.40
N GLY A 84 -13.42 -12.86 19.69
CA GLY A 84 -12.65 -11.72 20.19
C GLY A 84 -11.16 -11.88 19.91
N GLU A 85 -10.42 -10.77 19.92
CA GLU A 85 -8.98 -10.74 19.62
C GLU A 85 -8.18 -11.75 20.44
N SER A 86 -8.32 -11.76 21.76
CA SER A 86 -7.57 -12.67 22.63
C SER A 86 -7.84 -14.15 22.35
N ALA A 87 -9.05 -14.49 21.90
CA ALA A 87 -9.38 -15.86 21.52
C ALA A 87 -8.69 -16.23 20.20
N VAL A 88 -8.70 -15.32 19.22
CA VAL A 88 -7.98 -15.51 17.94
C VAL A 88 -6.48 -15.62 18.18
N GLU A 89 -5.90 -14.76 19.02
CA GLU A 89 -4.48 -14.82 19.38
C GLU A 89 -4.10 -16.17 20.00
N GLN A 90 -4.90 -16.66 20.95
CA GLN A 90 -4.68 -17.98 21.57
C GLN A 90 -4.73 -19.13 20.55
N MET A 91 -5.62 -19.04 19.57
CA MET A 91 -5.72 -20.04 18.49
C MET A 91 -4.54 -19.97 17.52
N MET A 92 -4.04 -18.77 17.24
CA MET A 92 -2.92 -18.54 16.31
C MET A 92 -1.55 -18.84 16.92
N GLN A 93 -1.38 -18.70 18.24
CA GLN A 93 -0.09 -18.83 18.92
C GLN A 93 0.65 -20.15 18.58
N PRO A 94 0.03 -21.34 18.59
CA PRO A 94 0.72 -22.58 18.28
C PRO A 94 1.24 -22.66 16.84
N ILE A 95 0.60 -21.93 15.91
CA ILE A 95 1.03 -21.85 14.49
C ILE A 95 2.23 -20.92 14.40
N ILE A 96 2.14 -19.75 15.03
CA ILE A 96 3.22 -18.76 15.06
C ILE A 96 4.49 -19.35 15.69
N ASP A 97 4.35 -20.11 16.77
CA ASP A 97 5.48 -20.75 17.45
C ASP A 97 6.21 -21.79 16.56
N ARG A 98 5.51 -22.41 15.60
CA ARG A 98 6.12 -23.33 14.61
C ARG A 98 6.81 -22.59 13.45
N HIS A 99 6.40 -21.36 13.16
CA HIS A 99 6.85 -20.58 12.01
C HIS A 99 7.44 -19.23 12.45
N SER A 100 8.62 -19.24 13.06
CA SER A 100 9.26 -18.05 13.63
C SER A 100 9.60 -16.94 12.61
N ALA A 101 9.66 -17.25 11.31
CA ALA A 101 9.84 -16.28 10.24
C ALA A 101 8.58 -15.47 9.90
N VAL A 102 7.42 -15.88 10.41
CA VAL A 102 6.14 -15.22 10.17
C VAL A 102 5.93 -14.09 11.17
N ALA A 103 5.71 -12.88 10.67
CA ALA A 103 5.23 -11.75 11.44
C ALA A 103 3.70 -11.70 11.38
N VAL A 104 3.06 -11.66 12.55
CA VAL A 104 1.60 -11.55 12.66
C VAL A 104 1.17 -10.14 13.06
N ALA A 105 0.03 -9.69 12.52
CA ALA A 105 -0.67 -8.51 13.01
C ALA A 105 -2.16 -8.79 13.12
N TYR A 106 -2.77 -8.42 14.25
CA TYR A 106 -4.20 -8.52 14.51
C TYR A 106 -4.87 -7.17 14.25
N CYS A 107 -5.92 -7.18 13.43
CA CYS A 107 -6.69 -5.99 13.06
C CYS A 107 -8.15 -6.20 13.48
N VAL A 108 -8.56 -5.54 14.55
CA VAL A 108 -9.90 -5.70 15.12
C VAL A 108 -10.90 -4.79 14.42
N HIS A 109 -12.04 -5.39 14.04
CA HIS A 109 -13.19 -4.73 13.44
C HIS A 109 -14.46 -5.10 14.20
N TYR A 110 -15.60 -4.53 13.82
CA TYR A 110 -16.89 -4.86 14.45
C TYR A 110 -17.30 -6.31 14.15
N GLY A 111 -17.15 -7.19 15.15
CA GLY A 111 -17.50 -8.62 15.06
C GLY A 111 -16.54 -9.49 14.24
N MET A 112 -15.40 -8.92 13.82
CA MET A 112 -14.40 -9.59 12.99
C MET A 112 -12.99 -9.26 13.50
N VAL A 113 -12.07 -10.21 13.35
CA VAL A 113 -10.64 -9.97 13.56
C VAL A 113 -9.90 -10.47 12.33
N ASP A 114 -9.20 -9.56 11.65
CA ASP A 114 -8.32 -9.87 10.54
C ASP A 114 -6.93 -10.21 11.08
N VAL A 115 -6.43 -11.40 10.78
CA VAL A 115 -5.06 -11.86 11.08
C VAL A 115 -4.24 -11.72 9.81
N ARG A 116 -3.19 -10.91 9.85
CA ARG A 116 -2.28 -10.71 8.72
C ARG A 116 -0.97 -11.42 8.99
N LEU A 117 -0.58 -12.31 8.08
CA LEU A 117 0.67 -13.06 8.09
C LEU A 117 1.59 -12.50 7.02
N ALA A 118 2.76 -12.01 7.42
CA ALA A 118 3.77 -11.46 6.52
C ALA A 118 5.14 -12.05 6.81
N CYS A 119 6.05 -12.00 5.84
CA CYS A 119 7.45 -12.37 6.02
C CYS A 119 8.32 -11.17 5.67
N ARG A 120 9.17 -10.71 6.60
CA ARG A 120 9.96 -9.48 6.44
C ARG A 120 11.35 -9.71 5.89
N ASP A 121 11.93 -10.88 6.14
CA ASP A 121 13.30 -11.23 5.72
C ASP A 121 13.33 -11.89 4.33
N GLY A 122 12.17 -12.11 3.71
CA GLY A 122 12.03 -12.73 2.40
C GLY A 122 12.29 -14.23 2.40
N SER A 123 12.33 -14.87 3.57
CA SER A 123 12.54 -16.31 3.70
C SER A 123 11.32 -17.15 3.29
N LEU A 124 10.12 -16.56 3.33
CA LEU A 124 8.88 -17.18 2.90
C LEU A 124 8.24 -16.36 1.79
N ASP A 125 7.83 -17.05 0.73
CA ASP A 125 7.02 -16.45 -0.33
C ASP A 125 5.52 -16.44 0.05
N ILE A 126 4.70 -15.84 -0.82
CA ILE A 126 3.25 -15.75 -0.58
C ILE A 126 2.56 -17.11 -0.66
N ALA A 127 3.06 -18.08 -1.44
CA ALA A 127 2.47 -19.40 -1.51
C ALA A 127 2.71 -20.17 -0.20
N GLU A 128 3.90 -20.06 0.38
CA GLU A 128 4.24 -20.62 1.69
C GLU A 128 3.43 -19.96 2.81
N LEU A 129 3.30 -18.64 2.80
CA LEU A 129 2.44 -17.92 3.74
C LEU A 129 0.96 -18.36 3.62
N LYS A 130 0.48 -18.68 2.41
CA LYS A 130 -0.88 -19.20 2.20
C LYS A 130 -1.05 -20.60 2.77
N LEU A 131 -0.04 -21.45 2.70
CA LEU A 131 -0.07 -22.79 3.31
C LEU A 131 -0.13 -22.68 4.84
N ILE A 132 0.70 -21.81 5.43
CA ILE A 132 0.68 -21.56 6.88
C ILE A 132 -0.68 -20.99 7.31
N ALA A 133 -1.25 -20.08 6.51
CA ALA A 133 -2.57 -19.51 6.77
C ALA A 133 -3.71 -20.54 6.75
N GLN A 134 -3.54 -21.71 6.10
CA GLN A 134 -4.53 -22.78 6.09
C GLN A 134 -4.51 -23.63 7.36
N GLU A 135 -3.46 -23.51 8.19
CA GLU A 135 -3.41 -24.17 9.50
C GLU A 135 -4.23 -23.43 10.58
N ALA A 136 -4.64 -22.19 10.29
CA ALA A 136 -5.41 -21.29 11.15
C ALA A 136 -6.92 -21.54 11.08
#